data_AF-A0A836WYH4-F1
#
_entry.id   AF-A0A836WYH4-F1
#
_cell.length_a   1.000
_cell.length_b   1.000
_cell.length_c   1.000
_cell.angle_alpha   90.00
_cell.angle_beta   90.00
_cell.angle_gamma   90.00
#
_symmetry.space_group_name_H-M   'P 1'
#
loop_
_entity.id
_entity.type
_entity.pdbx_description
1 polymer ?
#
loop_
_entity_poly.entity_id
_entity_poly.type
_entity_poly.pdbx_seq_one_letter_code
_entity_poly.pdbx_strand_id
1 'polypeptide(L)'
;MPEIMGKKSTNILFIIGILVIGFMPPKSFADLIELIQQGDNALKVGNVKIAETAFAKALELDPENYRLLKSLGEIKFEKEQYAEAEKLVTRILAMPITRGRNVLVHLKGESEPLEAELVDATVMMIPVDAGAAENGDFEKFLKEPLNAPMPHYRLFFKKAGKIKLVPKNNARIQYIGVPPRIHEKMVIRLAEIKKQIIAASGVGTDEVEMVELEGGCFIMGSEGDKMDEKPVHEVCLSPFKMDKYEVTQGAYQATMNRNPSRFVGANLPVDRANWPDANEYCRKTGKRLPTEAEWEYAARGGTRTEFYFGDKVTGTAGNFCDSLCSNEEVRTPDITDGFALTAPVGSFPPNPFGLYDMAGNVAEWVEDWFDAAYYRQSPKKDLRGPTPSLYRMTRGGSWLNGWEYMRLARRTSLWPEYRTEAMGFRCVSDIK
;
A
#
# COMPACT_ATOMS: atom_id res chain seq x y z
N MET A 1 -4.00 -6.73 -6.71
CA MET A 1 -4.33 -7.59 -5.57
C MET A 1 -4.64 -8.97 -6.12
N PRO A 2 -3.76 -9.97 -5.99
CA PRO A 2 -4.18 -11.35 -6.16
C PRO A 2 -4.80 -11.85 -4.85
N GLU A 3 -6.00 -12.38 -5.01
CA GLU A 3 -6.80 -13.26 -4.14
C GLU A 3 -6.25 -13.64 -2.76
N ILE A 4 -6.76 -12.96 -1.73
CA ILE A 4 -7.00 -13.59 -0.42
C ILE A 4 -8.39 -14.24 -0.51
N MET A 5 -8.50 -15.35 -1.23
CA MET A 5 -9.67 -16.24 -1.17
C MET A 5 -9.19 -17.67 -0.93
N GLY A 6 -9.03 -18.02 0.34
CA GLY A 6 -8.69 -19.37 0.76
C GLY A 6 -9.04 -19.64 2.21
N LYS A 7 -10.26 -20.15 2.42
CA LYS A 7 -10.74 -20.85 3.62
C LYS A 7 -10.96 -20.05 4.92
N LYS A 8 -12.12 -19.38 4.97
CA LYS A 8 -13.05 -19.50 6.12
C LYS A 8 -14.50 -19.55 5.61
N SER A 9 -14.89 -20.67 5.01
CA SER A 9 -16.30 -21.03 4.83
C SER A 9 -16.73 -21.94 5.98
N THR A 10 -16.88 -21.38 7.18
CA THR A 10 -17.66 -22.01 8.24
C THR A 10 -18.14 -20.91 9.19
N ASN A 11 -19.45 -20.73 9.26
CA ASN A 11 -20.21 -19.87 10.17
C ASN A 11 -20.09 -18.33 10.02
N ILE A 12 -20.69 -17.80 8.94
CA ILE A 12 -21.07 -16.38 8.83
C ILE A 12 -22.30 -16.02 9.71
N LEU A 13 -22.87 -16.98 10.46
CA LEU A 13 -24.00 -16.72 11.36
C LEU A 13 -23.62 -16.30 12.80
N PHE A 14 -22.33 -16.22 13.17
CA PHE A 14 -21.94 -16.06 14.59
C PHE A 14 -20.89 -14.97 14.89
N ILE A 15 -20.68 -14.02 13.99
CA ILE A 15 -19.95 -12.77 14.29
C ILE A 15 -20.88 -11.58 14.06
N ILE A 16 -22.02 -11.59 14.75
CA ILE A 16 -22.63 -10.33 15.21
C ILE A 16 -21.92 -10.05 16.53
N GLY A 17 -20.68 -9.58 16.44
CA GLY A 17 -20.03 -8.93 17.58
C GLY A 17 -20.94 -7.79 17.98
N ILE A 18 -21.39 -7.80 19.24
CA ILE A 18 -22.30 -6.86 19.90
C ILE A 18 -22.30 -5.51 19.16
N LEU A 19 -23.19 -5.37 18.18
CA LEU A 19 -23.51 -4.06 17.65
C LEU A 19 -24.25 -3.44 18.83
N VAL A 20 -23.65 -2.44 19.46
CA VAL A 20 -24.38 -1.68 20.48
C VAL A 20 -25.53 -1.02 19.74
N ILE A 21 -26.71 -1.64 19.79
CA ILE A 21 -27.97 -1.07 19.34
C ILE A 21 -28.32 -0.01 20.39
N GLY A 22 -27.57 1.09 20.36
CA GLY A 22 -27.80 2.22 21.23
C GLY A 22 -29.12 2.86 20.82
N PHE A 23 -30.10 2.85 21.71
CA PHE A 23 -31.35 3.58 21.53
C PHE A 23 -31.00 5.08 21.43
N MET A 24 -31.07 5.63 20.21
CA MET A 24 -30.77 7.04 19.97
C MET A 24 -32.06 7.87 20.12
N PRO A 25 -32.06 8.97 20.89
CA PRO A 25 -33.23 9.82 21.04
C PRO A 25 -33.74 10.40 19.70
N PRO A 26 -35.05 10.64 19.53
CA PRO A 26 -35.62 11.20 18.30
C PRO A 26 -35.06 12.58 17.91
N LYS A 27 -34.63 13.39 18.89
CA LYS A 27 -33.98 14.68 18.64
C LYS A 27 -32.61 14.48 17.98
N SER A 28 -31.80 13.58 18.53
CA SER A 28 -30.50 13.19 17.98
C SER A 28 -30.61 12.57 16.59
N PHE A 29 -31.75 11.93 16.26
CA PHE A 29 -32.06 11.45 14.91
C PHE A 29 -32.22 12.58 13.89
N ALA A 30 -32.98 13.63 14.21
CA ALA A 30 -33.17 14.77 13.33
C ALA A 30 -31.87 15.57 13.17
N ASP A 31 -31.16 15.79 14.28
CA ASP A 31 -29.89 16.50 14.31
C ASP A 31 -28.85 15.83 13.40
N LEU A 32 -28.74 14.48 13.42
CA LEU A 32 -27.79 13.75 12.57
C LEU A 32 -28.06 13.96 11.08
N ILE A 33 -29.33 13.84 10.64
CA ILE A 33 -29.70 14.00 9.23
C ILE A 33 -29.43 15.43 8.76
N GLU A 34 -29.79 16.41 9.59
CA GLU A 34 -29.55 17.83 9.28
C GLU A 34 -28.05 18.14 9.16
N LEU A 35 -27.23 17.64 10.09
CA LEU A 35 -25.77 17.82 10.05
C LEU A 35 -25.16 17.17 8.78
N ILE A 36 -25.59 15.96 8.42
CA ILE A 36 -25.13 15.32 7.18
C ILE A 36 -25.51 16.16 5.95
N GLN A 37 -26.76 16.63 5.89
CA GLN A 37 -27.25 17.43 4.77
C GLN A 37 -26.56 18.79 4.68
N GLN A 38 -26.30 19.43 5.83
CA GLN A 38 -25.54 20.66 5.93
C GLN A 38 -24.12 20.45 5.38
N GLY A 39 -23.44 19.38 5.81
CA GLY A 39 -22.10 19.08 5.34
C GLY A 39 -22.04 18.79 3.84
N ASP A 40 -22.99 18.00 3.33
CA ASP A 40 -23.09 17.69 1.90
C ASP A 40 -23.35 18.93 1.04
N ASN A 41 -24.24 19.82 1.50
CA ASN A 41 -24.53 21.07 0.80
C ASN A 41 -23.34 22.03 0.86
N ALA A 42 -22.65 22.09 1.99
CA ALA A 42 -21.44 22.89 2.15
C ALA A 42 -20.33 22.45 1.19
N LEU A 43 -20.10 21.14 1.02
CA LEU A 43 -19.15 20.63 0.03
C LEU A 43 -19.53 21.01 -1.41
N LYS A 44 -20.82 20.94 -1.77
CA LYS A 44 -21.28 21.32 -3.12
C LYS A 44 -20.98 22.78 -3.48
N VAL A 45 -20.97 23.66 -2.49
CA VAL A 45 -20.65 25.10 -2.68
C VAL A 45 -19.20 25.43 -2.32
N GLY A 46 -18.35 24.43 -2.10
CA GLY A 46 -16.92 24.61 -1.77
C GLY A 46 -16.62 25.10 -0.36
N ASN A 47 -17.60 25.11 0.55
CA ASN A 47 -17.41 25.56 1.93
C ASN A 47 -16.90 24.42 2.83
N VAL A 48 -15.62 24.10 2.69
CA VAL A 48 -14.95 22.99 3.40
C VAL A 48 -15.03 23.15 4.93
N LYS A 49 -14.94 24.37 5.46
CA LYS A 49 -14.99 24.62 6.91
C LYS A 49 -16.35 24.27 7.53
N ILE A 50 -17.44 24.65 6.87
CA ILE A 50 -18.79 24.26 7.32
C ILE A 50 -18.97 22.75 7.18
N ALA A 51 -18.51 22.16 6.07
CA ALA A 51 -18.58 20.72 5.86
C ALA A 51 -17.88 19.92 6.96
N GLU A 52 -16.63 20.29 7.26
CA GLU A 52 -15.83 19.67 8.31
C GLU A 52 -16.52 19.74 9.68
N THR A 53 -17.03 20.93 10.04
CA THR A 53 -17.72 21.14 11.32
C THR A 53 -18.99 20.29 11.42
N ALA A 54 -19.80 20.27 10.36
CA ALA A 54 -21.04 19.51 10.32
C ALA A 54 -20.79 18.00 10.38
N PHE A 55 -19.82 17.49 9.60
CA PHE A 55 -19.48 16.07 9.61
C PHE A 55 -18.82 15.63 10.92
N ALA A 56 -18.01 16.47 11.57
CA ALA A 56 -17.42 16.15 12.87
C ALA A 56 -18.52 15.94 13.94
N LYS A 57 -19.48 16.87 14.02
CA LYS A 57 -20.65 16.73 14.91
C LYS A 57 -21.52 15.53 14.55
N ALA A 58 -21.72 15.26 13.25
CA ALA A 58 -22.46 14.08 12.82
C ALA A 58 -21.74 12.79 13.22
N LEU A 59 -20.41 12.77 13.20
CA LEU A 59 -19.61 11.59 13.58
C LEU A 59 -19.68 11.32 15.09
N GLU A 60 -19.84 12.35 15.93
CA GLU A 60 -20.09 12.16 17.38
C GLU A 60 -21.41 11.40 17.63
N LEU A 61 -22.42 11.64 16.77
CA LEU A 61 -23.72 10.99 16.83
C LEU A 61 -23.70 9.59 16.17
N ASP A 62 -22.85 9.36 15.17
CA ASP A 62 -22.75 8.10 14.44
C ASP A 62 -21.27 7.70 14.21
N PRO A 63 -20.55 7.25 15.26
CA PRO A 63 -19.08 7.09 15.21
C PRO A 63 -18.57 6.06 14.20
N GLU A 64 -19.39 5.07 13.86
CA GLU A 64 -19.08 3.98 12.94
C GLU A 64 -19.54 4.27 11.50
N ASN A 65 -19.90 5.52 11.20
CA ASN A 65 -20.33 5.90 9.86
C ASN A 65 -19.11 6.08 8.94
N TYR A 66 -18.77 5.04 8.17
CA TYR A 66 -17.63 5.08 7.24
C TYR A 66 -17.70 6.22 6.22
N ARG A 67 -18.91 6.69 5.85
CA ARG A 67 -19.08 7.80 4.91
C ARG A 67 -18.64 9.12 5.54
N LEU A 68 -18.97 9.34 6.82
CA LEU A 68 -18.51 10.51 7.57
C LEU A 68 -16.99 10.46 7.79
N LEU A 69 -16.47 9.31 8.22
CA LEU A 69 -15.03 9.08 8.36
C LEU A 69 -14.29 9.38 7.04
N LYS A 70 -14.82 8.88 5.92
CA LYS A 70 -14.25 9.10 4.59
C LYS A 70 -14.24 10.59 4.23
N SER A 71 -15.38 11.26 4.38
CA SER A 71 -15.53 12.68 4.00
C SER A 71 -14.61 13.57 4.85
N LEU A 72 -14.54 13.32 6.15
CA LEU A 72 -13.59 14.01 7.04
C LEU A 72 -12.14 13.69 6.68
N GLY A 73 -11.82 12.42 6.39
CA GLY A 73 -10.47 12.03 5.99
C GLY A 73 -10.00 12.70 4.71
N GLU A 74 -10.90 12.85 3.73
CA GLU A 74 -10.66 13.60 2.48
C GLU A 74 -10.42 15.09 2.76
N ILE A 75 -11.27 15.72 3.58
CA ILE A 75 -11.10 17.13 4.00
C ILE A 75 -9.76 17.33 4.74
N LYS A 76 -9.40 16.44 5.66
CA LYS A 76 -8.14 16.51 6.40
C LYS A 76 -6.94 16.41 5.46
N PHE A 77 -7.01 15.51 4.48
CA PHE A 77 -5.97 15.38 3.46
C PHE A 77 -5.81 16.64 2.60
N GLU A 78 -6.92 17.22 2.13
CA GLU A 78 -6.91 18.46 1.33
C GLU A 78 -6.37 19.67 2.11
N LYS A 79 -6.52 19.67 3.42
CA LYS A 79 -5.98 20.70 4.33
C LYS A 79 -4.56 20.40 4.82
N GLU A 80 -3.88 19.40 4.25
CA GLU A 80 -2.54 18.95 4.64
C GLU A 80 -2.43 18.46 6.11
N GLN A 81 -3.57 18.10 6.72
CA GLN A 81 -3.66 17.55 8.07
C GLN A 81 -3.52 16.02 8.01
N TYR A 82 -2.36 15.55 7.57
CA TYR A 82 -2.16 14.15 7.17
C TYR A 82 -2.26 13.16 8.33
N ALA A 83 -1.82 13.53 9.54
CA ALA A 83 -1.91 12.67 10.72
C ALA A 83 -3.37 12.42 11.14
N GLU A 84 -4.23 13.43 11.05
CA GLU A 84 -5.66 13.31 11.29
C GLU A 84 -6.34 12.51 10.18
N ALA A 85 -5.95 12.73 8.92
CA ALA A 85 -6.45 11.96 7.78
C ALA A 85 -6.12 10.46 7.95
N GLU A 86 -4.88 10.13 8.35
CA GLU A 86 -4.45 8.75 8.59
C GLU A 86 -5.31 8.06 9.64
N LYS A 87 -5.56 8.73 10.78
CA LYS A 87 -6.42 8.19 11.85
C LYS A 87 -7.82 7.85 11.35
N LEU A 88 -8.42 8.74 10.56
CA LEU A 88 -9.77 8.54 10.03
C LEU A 88 -9.82 7.41 9.00
N VAL A 89 -8.87 7.37 8.06
CA VAL A 89 -8.81 6.32 7.03
C VAL A 89 -8.52 4.95 7.65
N THR A 90 -7.63 4.88 8.63
CA THR A 90 -7.31 3.63 9.35
C THR A 90 -8.52 3.08 10.09
N ARG A 91 -9.35 3.95 10.69
CA ARG A 91 -10.62 3.53 11.30
C ARG A 91 -11.54 2.85 10.29
N ILE A 92 -11.64 3.36 9.05
CA ILE A 92 -12.45 2.74 7.99
C ILE A 92 -11.89 1.37 7.60
N LEU A 93 -10.57 1.25 7.48
CA LEU A 93 -9.90 -0.02 7.11
C LEU A 93 -10.00 -1.09 8.20
N ALA A 94 -10.22 -0.70 9.46
CA ALA A 94 -10.47 -1.63 10.56
C ALA A 94 -11.91 -2.17 10.58
N MET A 95 -12.82 -1.61 9.79
CA MET A 95 -14.22 -2.04 9.73
C MET A 95 -14.38 -3.32 8.87
N PRO A 96 -15.37 -4.18 9.16
CA PRO A 96 -15.61 -5.38 8.38
C PRO A 96 -16.00 -5.07 6.93
N ILE A 97 -15.39 -5.76 5.98
CA ILE A 97 -15.73 -5.65 4.56
C ILE A 97 -17.06 -6.37 4.29
N THR A 98 -18.01 -5.70 3.64
CA THR A 98 -19.32 -6.27 3.33
C THR A 98 -19.49 -6.68 1.88
N ARG A 99 -20.44 -7.59 1.61
CA ARG A 99 -21.00 -7.77 0.26
C ARG A 99 -22.14 -6.76 0.06
N GLY A 100 -21.96 -5.79 -0.82
CA GLY A 100 -22.93 -4.71 -1.06
C GLY A 100 -22.93 -3.61 0.01
N ARG A 101 -23.89 -2.69 -0.08
CA ARG A 101 -24.07 -1.59 0.90
C ARG A 101 -25.12 -2.00 1.94
N ASN A 102 -24.72 -2.85 2.86
CA ASN A 102 -25.60 -3.32 3.93
C ASN A 102 -25.86 -2.20 4.95
N VAL A 103 -27.12 -2.06 5.35
CA VAL A 103 -27.57 -1.02 6.26
C VAL A 103 -28.64 -1.53 7.23
N LEU A 104 -28.68 -0.94 8.42
CA LEU A 104 -29.84 -0.93 9.30
C LEU A 104 -30.65 0.33 9.04
N VAL A 105 -31.93 0.16 8.72
CA VAL A 105 -32.87 1.24 8.41
C VAL A 105 -33.71 1.48 9.65
N HIS A 106 -33.49 2.61 10.32
CA HIS A 106 -34.29 3.04 11.45
C HIS A 106 -35.42 3.94 10.93
N LEU A 107 -36.65 3.42 10.95
CA LEU A 107 -37.84 4.16 10.49
C LEU A 107 -38.43 4.97 11.64
N LYS A 108 -38.92 6.17 11.33
CA LYS A 108 -39.55 7.04 12.33
C LYS A 108 -40.79 6.36 12.90
N GLY A 109 -40.83 6.20 14.23
CA GLY A 109 -41.95 5.58 14.95
C GLY A 109 -41.86 4.05 15.08
N GLU A 110 -40.85 3.41 14.48
CA GLU A 110 -40.56 1.99 14.70
C GLU A 110 -39.47 1.83 15.76
N SER A 111 -39.60 0.82 16.63
CA SER A 111 -38.63 0.56 17.71
C SER A 111 -37.42 -0.25 17.26
N GLU A 112 -37.59 -1.10 16.24
CA GLU A 112 -36.56 -2.03 15.77
C GLU A 112 -36.09 -1.64 14.36
N PRO A 113 -34.77 -1.61 14.10
CA PRO A 113 -34.27 -1.35 12.75
C PRO A 113 -34.55 -2.51 11.80
N LEU A 114 -34.73 -2.17 10.53
CA LEU A 114 -34.92 -3.14 9.45
C LEU A 114 -33.62 -3.34 8.66
N GLU A 115 -33.25 -4.59 8.40
CA GLU A 115 -32.11 -4.90 7.54
C GLU A 115 -32.43 -4.67 6.06
N ALA A 116 -31.56 -3.89 5.40
CA ALA A 116 -31.67 -3.62 3.98
C ALA A 116 -30.30 -3.55 3.29
N GLU A 117 -30.33 -3.57 1.96
CA GLU A 117 -29.25 -3.09 1.11
C GLU A 117 -29.61 -1.74 0.51
N LEU A 118 -28.70 -0.77 0.61
CA LEU A 118 -28.85 0.54 -0.01
C LEU A 118 -28.57 0.43 -1.51
N VAL A 119 -29.60 0.58 -2.33
CA VAL A 119 -29.52 0.53 -3.80
C VAL A 119 -29.23 1.92 -4.37
N ASP A 120 -29.90 2.97 -3.89
CA ASP A 120 -29.50 4.36 -4.15
C ASP A 120 -29.57 5.17 -2.87
N ALA A 121 -28.53 5.99 -2.67
CA ALA A 121 -28.49 6.93 -1.57
C ALA A 121 -29.48 8.09 -1.75
N THR A 122 -29.82 8.46 -2.99
CA THR A 122 -30.78 9.53 -3.28
C THR A 122 -31.52 9.25 -4.58
N VAL A 123 -32.85 9.19 -4.51
CA VAL A 123 -33.77 9.24 -5.66
C VAL A 123 -34.72 10.40 -5.42
N MET A 124 -34.82 11.32 -6.36
CA MET A 124 -35.78 12.43 -6.27
C MET A 124 -37.13 11.96 -6.77
N MET A 125 -38.18 12.08 -5.96
CA MET A 125 -39.55 11.75 -6.33
C MET A 125 -40.42 12.99 -6.23
N ILE A 126 -41.27 13.21 -7.21
CA ILE A 126 -42.33 14.22 -7.14
C ILE A 126 -43.51 13.52 -6.46
N PRO A 127 -44.05 14.06 -5.34
CA PRO A 127 -45.27 13.54 -4.76
C PRO A 127 -46.38 13.57 -5.82
N VAL A 128 -46.95 12.43 -6.15
CA VAL A 128 -48.13 12.37 -7.03
C VAL A 128 -49.33 12.24 -6.11
N ASP A 129 -50.25 13.21 -6.16
CA ASP A 129 -51.48 13.17 -5.37
C ASP A 129 -52.26 11.89 -5.67
N ALA A 130 -52.41 11.02 -4.67
CA ALA A 130 -53.23 9.81 -4.74
C ALA A 130 -54.74 10.15 -4.59
N GLY A 131 -55.21 11.26 -5.19
CA GLY A 131 -56.51 11.85 -4.91
C GLY A 131 -57.22 12.52 -6.09
N ALA A 132 -56.79 12.34 -7.33
CA ALA A 132 -57.54 12.81 -8.49
C ALA A 132 -58.45 11.71 -9.06
N ALA A 133 -59.43 11.30 -8.26
CA ALA A 133 -60.63 10.63 -8.76
C ALA A 133 -61.81 11.58 -8.56
N GLU A 134 -62.34 12.05 -9.69
CA GLU A 134 -63.67 12.61 -9.91
C GLU A 134 -64.07 13.96 -9.26
N ASN A 135 -64.61 14.80 -10.14
CA ASN A 135 -65.45 15.99 -9.91
C ASN A 135 -64.75 17.34 -9.79
N GLY A 136 -65.18 18.22 -10.71
CA GLY A 136 -64.55 19.49 -11.00
C GLY A 136 -64.73 20.54 -9.91
N ASP A 137 -63.66 21.31 -9.70
CA ASP A 137 -63.70 22.76 -9.54
C ASP A 137 -62.25 23.26 -9.67
N PHE A 138 -61.86 23.70 -10.87
CA PHE A 138 -60.45 23.97 -11.23
C PHE A 138 -59.91 25.31 -10.70
N GLU A 139 -60.69 26.07 -9.92
CA GLU A 139 -60.33 27.45 -9.53
C GLU A 139 -60.09 27.69 -8.03
N LYS A 140 -59.90 26.64 -7.21
CA LYS A 140 -59.57 26.82 -5.77
C LYS A 140 -58.16 26.41 -5.33
N PHE A 141 -57.29 25.99 -6.24
CA PHE A 141 -55.94 25.51 -5.93
C PHE A 141 -54.83 26.55 -6.14
N LEU A 142 -55.07 27.80 -5.74
CA LEU A 142 -54.00 28.76 -5.47
C LEU A 142 -53.41 28.51 -4.07
N LYS A 143 -52.63 27.44 -3.88
CA LYS A 143 -51.76 27.27 -2.71
C LYS A 143 -50.50 26.45 -3.06
N GLU A 144 -49.42 27.17 -3.39
CA GLU A 144 -48.02 26.73 -3.46
C GLU A 144 -47.71 25.50 -4.33
N PRO A 145 -46.50 25.37 -4.92
CA PRO A 145 -46.17 24.17 -5.66
C PRO A 145 -45.96 23.01 -4.67
N LEU A 146 -47.02 22.22 -4.41
CA LEU A 146 -47.00 20.96 -3.65
C LEU A 146 -46.09 19.86 -4.28
N ASN A 147 -45.43 20.18 -5.40
CA ASN A 147 -44.66 19.25 -6.22
C ASN A 147 -43.14 19.43 -6.09
N ALA A 148 -42.66 19.92 -4.94
CA ALA A 148 -41.21 19.99 -4.71
C ALA A 148 -40.61 18.57 -4.68
N PRO A 149 -39.59 18.25 -5.51
CA PRO A 149 -38.98 16.94 -5.52
C PRO A 149 -38.44 16.56 -4.12
N MET A 150 -38.90 15.44 -3.58
CA MET A 150 -38.50 14.94 -2.27
C MET A 150 -37.45 13.84 -2.40
N PRO A 151 -36.35 13.89 -1.64
CA PRO A 151 -35.32 12.86 -1.69
C PRO A 151 -35.77 11.59 -0.95
N HIS A 152 -35.53 10.44 -1.58
CA HIS A 152 -35.80 9.11 -1.06
C HIS A 152 -34.53 8.24 -1.08
N TYR A 153 -34.45 7.26 -0.19
CA TYR A 153 -33.56 6.11 -0.32
C TYR A 153 -34.24 5.03 -1.16
N ARG A 154 -33.50 4.39 -2.06
CA ARG A 154 -33.94 3.14 -2.70
C ARG A 154 -33.32 1.98 -1.94
N LEU A 155 -34.13 1.21 -1.23
CA LEU A 155 -33.71 0.18 -0.28
C LEU A 155 -34.28 -1.18 -0.69
N PHE A 156 -33.44 -2.21 -0.72
CA PHE A 156 -33.87 -3.60 -0.82
C PHE A 156 -33.95 -4.20 0.59
N PHE A 157 -35.16 -4.40 1.11
CA PHE A 157 -35.37 -4.96 2.45
C PHE A 157 -35.18 -6.47 2.44
N LYS A 158 -34.18 -6.97 3.16
CA LYS A 158 -33.72 -8.38 3.07
C LYS A 158 -34.80 -9.38 3.46
N LYS A 159 -35.46 -9.15 4.60
CA LYS A 159 -36.54 -10.02 5.10
C LYS A 159 -37.76 -10.04 4.17
N ALA A 160 -38.09 -8.90 3.57
CA ALA A 160 -39.24 -8.77 2.69
C ALA A 160 -38.97 -9.20 1.24
N GLY A 161 -37.70 -9.28 0.82
CA GLY A 161 -37.29 -9.57 -0.55
C GLY A 161 -37.78 -8.52 -1.56
N LYS A 162 -37.97 -7.26 -1.14
CA LYS A 162 -38.58 -6.20 -1.96
C LYS A 162 -37.80 -4.89 -1.91
N ILE A 163 -37.75 -4.20 -3.05
CA ILE A 163 -37.27 -2.83 -3.15
C ILE A 163 -38.39 -1.87 -2.75
N LYS A 164 -38.06 -0.86 -1.94
CA LYS A 164 -38.96 0.25 -1.61
C LYS A 164 -38.21 1.58 -1.70
N LEU A 165 -38.95 2.63 -2.05
CA LEU A 165 -38.51 4.00 -1.89
C LEU A 165 -38.95 4.49 -0.51
N VAL A 166 -38.02 5.02 0.28
CA VAL A 166 -38.28 5.50 1.63
C VAL A 166 -37.86 6.97 1.71
N PRO A 167 -38.76 7.91 2.06
CA PRO A 167 -38.42 9.32 2.21
C PRO A 167 -37.24 9.52 3.17
N LYS A 168 -36.27 10.35 2.81
CA LYS A 168 -35.08 10.56 3.67
C LYS A 168 -35.40 11.15 5.04
N ASN A 169 -36.46 11.95 5.14
CA ASN A 169 -36.95 12.51 6.40
C ASN A 169 -37.66 11.48 7.29
N ASN A 170 -37.91 10.26 6.79
CA ASN A 170 -38.59 9.19 7.50
C ASN A 170 -37.66 8.04 7.90
N ALA A 171 -36.37 8.09 7.53
CA ALA A 171 -35.43 7.00 7.76
C ALA A 171 -34.00 7.48 8.07
N ARG A 172 -33.37 6.87 9.07
CA ARG A 172 -31.92 6.92 9.27
C ARG A 172 -31.29 5.65 8.71
N ILE A 173 -30.18 5.84 8.01
CA ILE A 173 -29.35 4.76 7.50
C ILE A 173 -28.15 4.61 8.42
N GLN A 174 -28.04 3.47 9.08
CA GLN A 174 -26.83 3.06 9.79
C GLN A 174 -26.09 2.05 8.92
N TYR A 175 -24.86 2.37 8.52
CA TYR A 175 -24.07 1.48 7.68
C TYR A 175 -23.54 0.29 8.49
N ILE A 176 -23.56 -0.89 7.88
CA ILE A 176 -22.92 -2.09 8.41
C ILE A 176 -21.64 -2.30 7.61
N GLY A 177 -20.48 -2.11 8.23
CA GLY A 177 -19.18 -2.31 7.61
C GLY A 177 -18.92 -1.42 6.39
N VAL A 178 -17.99 -1.84 5.53
CA VAL A 178 -17.50 -1.03 4.40
C VAL A 178 -17.58 -1.84 3.09
N PRO A 179 -18.14 -1.26 2.01
CA PRO A 179 -18.15 -1.91 0.70
C PRO A 179 -16.73 -2.13 0.14
N PRO A 180 -16.46 -3.20 -0.64
CA PRO A 180 -15.10 -3.56 -1.04
C PRO A 180 -14.41 -2.45 -1.86
N ARG A 181 -15.14 -1.85 -2.81
CA ARG A 181 -14.63 -0.73 -3.62
C ARG A 181 -14.26 0.51 -2.78
N ILE A 182 -14.97 0.74 -1.67
CA ILE A 182 -14.64 1.85 -0.77
C ILE A 182 -13.40 1.49 0.03
N HIS A 183 -13.33 0.27 0.56
CA HIS A 183 -12.16 -0.23 1.28
C HIS A 183 -10.88 -0.15 0.41
N GLU A 184 -10.93 -0.62 -0.84
CA GLU A 184 -9.80 -0.53 -1.79
C GLU A 184 -9.36 0.93 -2.04
N LYS A 185 -10.30 1.86 -2.21
CA LYS A 185 -9.98 3.29 -2.32
C LYS A 185 -9.31 3.83 -1.06
N MET A 186 -9.73 3.38 0.12
CA MET A 186 -9.13 3.79 1.39
C MET A 186 -7.72 3.21 1.57
N VAL A 187 -7.43 2.02 1.05
CA VAL A 187 -6.06 1.48 1.01
C VAL A 187 -5.15 2.39 0.18
N ILE A 188 -5.59 2.79 -1.02
CA ILE A 188 -4.83 3.70 -1.89
C ILE A 188 -4.63 5.06 -1.20
N ARG A 189 -5.71 5.62 -0.64
CA ARG A 189 -5.65 6.91 0.08
C ARG A 189 -4.73 6.86 1.29
N LEU A 190 -4.70 5.75 2.05
CA LEU A 190 -3.78 5.58 3.16
C LEU A 190 -2.32 5.62 2.68
N ALA A 191 -2.01 4.96 1.56
CA ALA A 191 -0.68 5.01 0.97
C ALA A 191 -0.29 6.44 0.53
N GLU A 192 -1.22 7.18 -0.08
CA GLU A 192 -1.02 8.60 -0.43
C GLU A 192 -0.75 9.45 0.81
N ILE A 193 -1.57 9.32 1.85
CA ILE A 193 -1.41 10.03 3.14
C ILE A 193 -0.02 9.75 3.73
N LYS A 194 0.37 8.47 3.83
CA LYS A 194 1.66 8.10 4.40
C LYS A 194 2.84 8.67 3.61
N LYS A 195 2.75 8.73 2.27
CA LYS A 195 3.77 9.36 1.44
C LYS A 195 3.88 10.87 1.73
N GLN A 196 2.75 11.54 1.97
CA GLN A 196 2.78 12.96 2.36
C GLN A 196 3.37 13.16 3.75
N ILE A 197 3.08 12.26 4.70
CA ILE A 197 3.70 12.29 6.04
C ILE A 197 5.23 12.14 5.94
N ILE A 198 5.73 11.23 5.09
CA ILE A 198 7.18 11.07 4.84
C ILE A 198 7.77 12.34 4.24
N ALA A 199 7.13 12.94 3.23
CA ALA A 199 7.61 14.21 2.64
C ALA A 199 7.67 15.34 3.67
N ALA A 200 6.65 15.46 4.52
CA ALA A 200 6.56 16.52 5.52
C ALA A 200 7.52 16.33 6.71
N SER A 201 7.95 15.10 7.01
CA SER A 201 8.83 14.83 8.15
C SER A 201 10.30 15.16 7.90
N GLY A 202 10.72 15.31 6.64
CA GLY A 202 12.12 15.53 6.27
C GLY A 202 13.04 14.31 6.49
N VAL A 203 12.48 13.15 6.82
CA VAL A 203 13.25 11.90 7.01
C VAL A 203 13.94 11.50 5.71
N GLY A 204 15.22 11.15 5.80
CA GLY A 204 16.05 10.76 4.65
C GLY A 204 16.76 11.91 3.95
N THR A 205 16.80 13.10 4.57
CA THR A 205 17.61 14.24 4.10
C THR A 205 19.05 14.23 4.62
N ASP A 206 19.34 13.35 5.59
CA ASP A 206 20.68 13.17 6.14
C ASP A 206 21.65 12.53 5.13
N GLU A 207 22.94 12.74 5.35
CA GLU A 207 23.98 12.10 4.54
C GLU A 207 23.91 10.58 4.69
N VAL A 208 23.85 9.87 3.56
CA VAL A 208 23.78 8.40 3.53
C VAL A 208 25.12 7.82 3.94
N GLU A 209 25.12 7.04 5.02
CA GLU A 209 26.30 6.30 5.48
C GLU A 209 26.79 5.31 4.40
N MET A 210 28.08 5.41 4.05
CA MET A 210 28.72 4.51 3.11
C MET A 210 29.89 3.78 3.78
N VAL A 211 30.09 2.53 3.42
CA VAL A 211 31.23 1.70 3.82
C VAL A 211 32.33 1.84 2.79
N GLU A 212 33.54 2.19 3.22
CA GLU A 212 34.74 2.14 2.37
C GLU A 212 35.22 0.70 2.20
N LEU A 213 35.43 0.30 0.96
CA LEU A 213 35.85 -1.03 0.58
C LEU A 213 37.21 -0.94 -0.12
N GLU A 214 38.21 -1.66 0.42
CA GLU A 214 39.59 -1.61 -0.08
C GLU A 214 39.74 -2.16 -1.51
N GLY A 215 38.75 -2.92 -2.00
CA GLY A 215 38.84 -3.62 -3.27
C GLY A 215 39.84 -4.77 -3.21
N GLY A 216 40.59 -4.97 -4.29
CA GLY A 216 41.46 -6.13 -4.46
C GLY A 216 40.79 -7.24 -5.28
N CYS A 217 41.43 -8.41 -5.31
CA CYS A 217 40.98 -9.53 -6.13
C CYS A 217 40.15 -10.53 -5.33
N PHE A 218 39.03 -10.97 -5.88
CA PHE A 218 38.18 -12.00 -5.31
C PHE A 218 37.72 -12.99 -6.37
N ILE A 219 37.17 -14.10 -5.90
CA ILE A 219 36.63 -15.18 -6.72
C ILE A 219 35.13 -14.96 -6.89
N MET A 220 34.70 -14.67 -8.11
CA MET A 220 33.32 -14.37 -8.49
C MET A 220 32.63 -15.57 -9.14
N GLY A 221 31.34 -15.77 -8.84
CA GLY A 221 30.52 -16.86 -9.36
C GLY A 221 30.41 -18.08 -8.42
N SER A 222 29.89 -19.18 -8.95
CA SER A 222 29.66 -20.43 -8.23
C SER A 222 29.85 -21.67 -9.12
N GLU A 223 30.32 -22.76 -8.52
CA GLU A 223 30.37 -24.09 -9.17
C GLU A 223 29.04 -24.87 -9.10
N GLY A 224 27.99 -24.28 -8.51
CA GLY A 224 26.65 -24.86 -8.42
C GLY A 224 25.95 -25.06 -9.77
N ASP A 225 24.69 -25.48 -9.76
CA ASP A 225 24.00 -25.95 -10.98
C ASP A 225 23.62 -24.85 -11.98
N LYS A 226 23.75 -23.57 -11.58
CA LYS A 226 23.34 -22.43 -12.41
C LYS A 226 24.45 -22.06 -13.40
N MET A 227 24.18 -22.29 -14.68
CA MET A 227 25.16 -22.09 -15.75
C MET A 227 25.55 -20.63 -15.97
N ASP A 228 24.68 -19.69 -15.63
CA ASP A 228 24.94 -18.25 -15.69
C ASP A 228 25.83 -17.76 -14.54
N GLU A 229 25.99 -18.54 -13.47
CA GLU A 229 26.90 -18.28 -12.35
C GLU A 229 28.32 -18.83 -12.60
N LYS A 230 28.53 -19.47 -13.76
CA LYS A 230 29.76 -20.15 -14.18
C LYS A 230 30.44 -19.47 -15.38
N PRO A 231 31.76 -19.64 -15.55
CA PRO A 231 32.68 -20.27 -14.61
C PRO A 231 32.98 -19.36 -13.42
N VAL A 232 33.45 -19.98 -12.34
CA VAL A 232 34.11 -19.24 -11.27
C VAL A 232 35.38 -18.60 -11.82
N HIS A 233 35.57 -17.30 -11.59
CA HIS A 233 36.69 -16.55 -12.16
C HIS A 233 37.18 -15.46 -11.21
N GLU A 234 38.44 -15.04 -11.38
CA GLU A 234 39.05 -14.01 -10.55
C GLU A 234 38.79 -12.61 -11.12
N VAL A 235 38.36 -11.70 -10.25
CA VAL A 235 38.00 -10.33 -10.57
C VAL A 235 38.69 -9.38 -9.60
N CYS A 236 39.30 -8.30 -10.10
CA CYS A 236 40.00 -7.32 -9.28
C CYS A 236 39.34 -5.94 -9.36
N LEU A 237 39.02 -5.38 -8.20
CA LEU A 237 38.37 -4.10 -8.04
C LEU A 237 39.33 -3.05 -7.47
N SER A 238 39.16 -1.80 -7.90
CA SER A 238 39.77 -0.67 -7.21
C SER A 238 38.98 -0.36 -5.94
N PRO A 239 39.56 0.36 -4.96
CA PRO A 239 38.81 0.83 -3.80
C PRO A 239 37.59 1.68 -4.20
N PHE A 240 36.48 1.50 -3.48
CA PHE A 240 35.23 2.23 -3.70
C PHE A 240 34.43 2.33 -2.39
N LYS A 241 33.36 3.11 -2.37
CA LYS A 241 32.42 3.14 -1.24
C LYS A 241 31.07 2.58 -1.68
N MET A 242 30.38 1.87 -0.80
CA MET A 242 29.01 1.39 -1.03
C MET A 242 28.07 1.86 0.07
N ASP A 243 26.85 2.24 -0.31
CA ASP A 243 25.78 2.55 0.65
C ASP A 243 25.60 1.37 1.62
N LYS A 244 25.61 1.69 2.93
CA LYS A 244 25.51 0.69 3.99
C LYS A 244 24.20 -0.10 3.95
N TYR A 245 23.15 0.56 3.49
CA TYR A 245 21.78 0.06 3.38
C TYR A 245 21.27 0.23 1.95
N GLU A 246 20.20 -0.48 1.61
CA GLU A 246 19.38 -0.15 0.44
C GLU A 246 18.87 1.31 0.54
N VAL A 247 18.62 1.97 -0.60
CA VAL A 247 18.06 3.32 -0.60
C VAL A 247 16.68 3.30 0.05
N THR A 248 16.50 4.10 1.10
CA THR A 248 15.22 4.16 1.82
C THR A 248 14.18 4.99 1.08
N GLN A 249 12.91 4.75 1.37
CA GLN A 249 11.82 5.55 0.78
C GLN A 249 11.90 7.03 1.16
N GLY A 250 12.32 7.36 2.37
CA GLY A 250 12.53 8.74 2.80
C GLY A 250 13.57 9.44 1.93
N ALA A 251 14.75 8.84 1.78
CA ALA A 251 15.84 9.40 0.99
C ALA A 251 15.48 9.51 -0.51
N TYR A 252 14.86 8.46 -1.06
CA TYR A 252 14.36 8.47 -2.42
C TYR A 252 13.37 9.61 -2.66
N GLN A 253 12.39 9.76 -1.78
CA GLN A 253 11.35 10.76 -1.93
C GLN A 253 11.88 12.19 -1.78
N ALA A 254 12.80 12.42 -0.84
CA ALA A 254 13.47 13.71 -0.66
C ALA A 254 14.28 14.12 -1.91
N THR A 255 14.89 13.17 -2.62
CA THR A 255 15.73 13.44 -3.80
C THR A 255 14.92 13.50 -5.10
N MET A 256 13.91 12.64 -5.25
CA MET A 256 13.19 12.43 -6.51
C MET A 256 11.82 13.12 -6.55
N ASN A 257 11.37 13.71 -5.44
CA ASN A 257 10.06 14.34 -5.28
C ASN A 257 8.88 13.42 -5.63
N ARG A 258 9.07 12.10 -5.47
CA ARG A 258 8.05 11.07 -5.66
C ARG A 258 8.45 9.80 -4.92
N ASN A 259 7.47 8.95 -4.64
CA ASN A 259 7.70 7.66 -3.99
C ASN A 259 6.92 6.57 -4.75
N PRO A 260 7.62 5.71 -5.52
CA PRO A 260 6.99 4.66 -6.33
C PRO A 260 6.51 3.46 -5.48
N SER A 261 6.94 3.39 -4.22
CA SER A 261 6.81 2.19 -3.40
C SER A 261 5.37 1.83 -3.09
N ARG A 262 5.13 0.52 -3.04
CA ARG A 262 3.83 -0.09 -2.75
C ARG A 262 3.57 -0.14 -1.25
N PHE A 263 4.58 -0.50 -0.45
CA PHE A 263 4.45 -0.58 1.00
C PHE A 263 5.11 0.64 1.62
N VAL A 264 4.31 1.53 2.20
CA VAL A 264 4.81 2.87 2.56
C VAL A 264 5.38 2.89 3.97
N GLY A 265 6.65 3.25 4.09
CA GLY A 265 7.35 3.48 5.35
C GLY A 265 8.72 4.12 5.12
N ALA A 266 9.05 5.19 5.86
CA ALA A 266 10.23 6.01 5.58
C ALA A 266 11.55 5.22 5.57
N ASN A 267 11.68 4.26 6.48
CA ASN A 267 12.87 3.43 6.67
C ASN A 267 12.80 2.08 5.94
N LEU A 268 11.75 1.82 5.16
CA LEU A 268 11.70 0.69 4.25
C LEU A 268 12.58 1.00 3.03
N PRO A 269 13.14 -0.02 2.35
CA PRO A 269 13.77 0.21 1.05
C PRO A 269 12.74 0.77 0.06
N VAL A 270 13.21 1.58 -0.87
CA VAL A 270 12.41 1.98 -2.01
C VAL A 270 12.14 0.76 -2.89
N ASP A 271 10.88 0.33 -2.93
CA ASP A 271 10.40 -0.68 -3.87
C ASP A 271 9.82 -0.04 -5.15
N ARG A 272 9.68 -0.83 -6.23
CA ARG A 272 9.14 -0.39 -7.54
C ARG A 272 9.96 0.73 -8.21
N ALA A 273 11.21 0.91 -7.79
CA ALA A 273 12.19 1.68 -8.55
C ALA A 273 12.61 0.84 -9.77
N ASN A 274 12.40 1.37 -10.97
CA ASN A 274 12.95 0.76 -12.18
C ASN A 274 14.41 1.19 -12.34
N TRP A 275 15.14 0.58 -13.28
CA TRP A 275 16.57 0.84 -13.43
C TRP A 275 16.88 2.31 -13.80
N PRO A 276 16.16 2.96 -14.75
CA PRO A 276 16.40 4.38 -15.06
C PRO A 276 16.25 5.29 -13.84
N ASP A 277 15.22 5.07 -13.02
CA ASP A 277 14.99 5.83 -11.79
C ASP A 277 16.09 5.63 -10.76
N ALA A 278 16.56 4.39 -10.59
CA ALA A 278 17.63 4.04 -9.67
C ALA A 278 18.94 4.72 -10.06
N ASN A 279 19.28 4.67 -11.35
CA ASN A 279 20.44 5.37 -11.90
C ASN A 279 20.30 6.90 -11.79
N GLU A 280 19.14 7.47 -12.08
CA GLU A 280 18.88 8.90 -11.91
C GLU A 280 19.09 9.33 -10.45
N TYR A 281 18.56 8.58 -9.49
CA TYR A 281 18.74 8.85 -8.06
C TYR A 281 20.23 8.83 -7.66
N CYS A 282 20.97 7.78 -8.01
CA CYS A 282 22.38 7.69 -7.65
C CYS A 282 23.16 8.86 -8.26
N ARG A 283 22.89 9.24 -9.53
CA ARG A 283 23.54 10.40 -10.16
C ARG A 283 23.22 11.72 -9.45
N LYS A 284 21.96 11.95 -9.04
CA LYS A 284 21.55 13.16 -8.31
C LYS A 284 22.23 13.29 -6.94
N THR A 285 22.56 12.17 -6.32
CA THR A 285 23.28 12.12 -5.04
C THR A 285 24.81 12.08 -5.19
N GLY A 286 25.33 12.29 -6.41
CA GLY A 286 26.78 12.28 -6.68
C GLY A 286 27.42 10.89 -6.70
N LYS A 287 26.60 9.84 -6.87
CA LYS A 287 26.95 8.42 -6.83
C LYS A 287 26.65 7.75 -8.19
N ARG A 288 26.77 6.43 -8.24
CA ARG A 288 26.35 5.56 -9.36
C ARG A 288 25.79 4.24 -8.85
N LEU A 289 25.18 3.43 -9.72
CA LEU A 289 24.87 2.05 -9.37
C LEU A 289 26.17 1.22 -9.29
N PRO A 290 26.23 0.19 -8.42
CA PRO A 290 27.34 -0.76 -8.40
C PRO A 290 27.40 -1.53 -9.71
N THR A 291 28.59 -1.92 -10.13
CA THR A 291 28.72 -3.03 -11.08
C THR A 291 28.31 -4.35 -10.42
N GLU A 292 27.99 -5.38 -11.21
CA GLU A 292 27.69 -6.72 -10.69
C GLU A 292 28.84 -7.25 -9.83
N ALA A 293 30.08 -7.01 -10.26
CA ALA A 293 31.27 -7.44 -9.55
C ALA A 293 31.48 -6.70 -8.23
N GLU A 294 31.29 -5.39 -8.20
CA GLU A 294 31.31 -4.60 -6.96
C GLU A 294 30.26 -5.08 -5.98
N TRP A 295 29.05 -5.37 -6.47
CA TRP A 295 27.97 -5.90 -5.65
C TRP A 295 28.35 -7.26 -5.04
N GLU A 296 28.83 -8.21 -5.84
CA GLU A 296 29.17 -9.55 -5.34
C GLU A 296 30.39 -9.53 -4.39
N TYR A 297 31.42 -8.74 -4.71
CA TYR A 297 32.56 -8.52 -3.80
C TYR A 297 32.09 -7.99 -2.45
N ALA A 298 31.27 -6.94 -2.49
CA ALA A 298 30.76 -6.28 -1.31
C ALA A 298 29.88 -7.23 -0.49
N ALA A 299 28.98 -7.97 -1.14
CA ALA A 299 28.07 -8.92 -0.51
C ALA A 299 28.81 -10.07 0.18
N ARG A 300 29.90 -10.57 -0.42
CA ARG A 300 30.74 -11.64 0.15
C ARG A 300 31.45 -11.24 1.42
N GLY A 301 31.84 -9.98 1.60
CA GLY A 301 32.54 -9.57 2.83
C GLY A 301 33.81 -10.39 3.11
N GLY A 302 34.51 -10.82 2.06
CA GLY A 302 35.69 -11.69 2.18
C GLY A 302 35.40 -13.19 2.39
N THR A 303 34.14 -13.61 2.51
CA THR A 303 33.79 -15.04 2.59
C THR A 303 33.84 -15.72 1.21
N ARG A 304 33.95 -17.06 1.22
CA ARG A 304 33.86 -17.92 0.02
C ARG A 304 32.66 -18.87 0.05
N THR A 305 31.83 -18.73 1.09
CA THR A 305 30.61 -19.52 1.30
C THR A 305 29.50 -19.07 0.35
N GLU A 306 28.43 -19.86 0.28
CA GLU A 306 27.27 -19.56 -0.57
C GLU A 306 26.49 -18.33 -0.09
N PHE A 307 26.48 -18.10 1.22
CA PHE A 307 25.94 -16.92 1.90
C PHE A 307 26.99 -16.28 2.80
N TYR A 308 26.88 -14.97 3.09
CA TYR A 308 27.81 -14.31 4.01
C TYR A 308 27.57 -14.70 5.48
N PHE A 309 26.38 -15.19 5.80
CA PHE A 309 25.96 -15.63 7.13
C PHE A 309 26.18 -17.13 7.41
N GLY A 310 26.88 -17.83 6.51
CA GLY A 310 27.17 -19.27 6.63
C GLY A 310 26.17 -20.17 5.89
N ASP A 311 26.19 -21.47 6.19
CA ASP A 311 25.57 -22.49 5.32
C ASP A 311 24.08 -22.79 5.61
N LYS A 312 23.51 -22.17 6.66
CA LYS A 312 22.12 -22.44 7.07
C LYS A 312 21.29 -21.16 7.06
N VAL A 313 20.24 -21.18 6.24
CA VAL A 313 19.21 -20.15 6.27
C VAL A 313 18.37 -20.30 7.53
N THR A 314 18.23 -19.21 8.28
CA THR A 314 17.40 -19.11 9.50
C THR A 314 16.53 -17.85 9.41
N GLY A 315 15.62 -17.66 10.35
CA GLY A 315 14.80 -16.45 10.43
C GLY A 315 15.58 -15.15 10.66
N THR A 316 16.89 -15.24 10.91
CA THR A 316 17.76 -14.07 11.09
C THR A 316 18.68 -13.83 9.90
N ALA A 317 18.58 -14.65 8.85
CA ALA A 317 19.50 -14.62 7.72
C ALA A 317 19.26 -13.45 6.75
N GLY A 318 18.02 -12.98 6.65
CA GLY A 318 17.56 -11.99 5.69
C GLY A 318 16.05 -12.03 5.57
N ASN A 319 15.49 -11.13 4.77
CA ASN A 319 14.05 -11.13 4.47
C ASN A 319 13.76 -11.86 3.17
N PHE A 320 12.98 -12.94 3.23
CA PHE A 320 12.65 -13.80 2.09
C PHE A 320 11.23 -14.37 2.25
N CYS A 321 10.73 -15.05 1.23
CA CYS A 321 9.40 -15.65 1.30
C CYS A 321 9.39 -16.83 2.31
N ASP A 322 8.94 -16.55 3.52
CA ASP A 322 8.93 -17.44 4.68
C ASP A 322 7.48 -17.88 5.04
N SER A 323 7.25 -18.36 6.26
CA SER A 323 5.91 -18.76 6.72
C SER A 323 4.85 -17.65 6.70
N LEU A 324 5.23 -16.36 6.69
CA LEU A 324 4.32 -15.21 6.60
C LEU A 324 4.00 -14.82 5.16
N CYS A 325 4.79 -15.29 4.19
CA CYS A 325 4.58 -15.03 2.78
C CYS A 325 3.34 -15.75 2.24
N SER A 326 2.56 -15.06 1.40
CA SER A 326 1.32 -15.61 0.82
C SER A 326 1.54 -16.61 -0.32
N ASN A 327 2.74 -16.65 -0.91
CA ASN A 327 3.04 -17.52 -2.04
C ASN A 327 3.45 -18.91 -1.55
N GLU A 328 2.50 -19.83 -1.50
CA GLU A 328 2.73 -21.19 -0.99
C GLU A 328 3.71 -22.02 -1.82
N GLU A 329 3.97 -21.66 -3.08
CA GLU A 329 4.85 -22.42 -3.98
C GLU A 329 6.34 -22.21 -3.69
N VAL A 330 6.70 -21.03 -3.17
CA VAL A 330 8.12 -20.65 -2.94
C VAL A 330 8.43 -20.41 -1.46
N ARG A 331 7.42 -20.43 -0.59
CA ARG A 331 7.62 -20.14 0.84
C ARG A 331 8.41 -21.23 1.56
N THR A 332 9.16 -20.81 2.57
CA THR A 332 9.79 -21.72 3.53
C THR A 332 8.94 -21.79 4.81
N PRO A 333 8.09 -22.81 5.01
CA PRO A 333 7.01 -22.79 6.00
C PRO A 333 7.46 -22.93 7.46
N ASP A 334 8.66 -23.48 7.71
CA ASP A 334 9.16 -23.76 9.06
C ASP A 334 10.03 -22.64 9.65
N ILE A 335 10.19 -21.53 8.92
CA ILE A 335 11.00 -20.39 9.31
C ILE A 335 10.13 -19.13 9.31
N THR A 336 10.44 -18.19 10.21
CA THR A 336 9.97 -16.83 10.05
C THR A 336 11.06 -15.80 10.31
N ASP A 337 11.10 -14.78 9.46
CA ASP A 337 11.92 -13.58 9.63
C ASP A 337 11.18 -12.43 10.34
N GLY A 338 9.87 -12.59 10.59
CA GLY A 338 9.01 -11.62 11.26
C GLY A 338 8.35 -10.60 10.33
N PHE A 339 8.61 -10.64 9.02
CA PHE A 339 8.11 -9.68 8.04
C PHE A 339 7.38 -10.37 6.88
N ALA A 340 6.08 -10.14 6.76
CA ALA A 340 5.30 -10.64 5.63
C ALA A 340 5.60 -9.94 4.28
N LEU A 341 6.34 -8.84 4.31
CA LEU A 341 6.64 -7.90 3.22
C LEU A 341 8.08 -7.37 3.41
N THR A 342 8.49 -6.32 2.69
CA THR A 342 9.77 -5.62 2.96
C THR A 342 9.96 -5.26 4.45
N ALA A 343 11.17 -5.45 4.95
CA ALA A 343 11.58 -5.05 6.29
C ALA A 343 12.24 -3.65 6.26
N PRO A 344 12.26 -2.92 7.38
CA PRO A 344 13.12 -1.74 7.51
C PRO A 344 14.57 -2.10 7.19
N VAL A 345 15.28 -1.22 6.50
CA VAL A 345 16.70 -1.45 6.21
C VAL A 345 17.48 -1.61 7.52
N GLY A 346 18.44 -2.53 7.53
CA GLY A 346 19.25 -2.84 8.70
C GLY A 346 18.60 -3.78 9.71
N SER A 347 17.49 -4.44 9.35
CA SER A 347 16.79 -5.36 10.26
C SER A 347 17.54 -6.66 10.51
N PHE A 348 18.43 -7.06 9.59
CA PHE A 348 19.20 -8.30 9.68
C PHE A 348 20.68 -8.02 9.96
N PRO A 349 21.46 -9.01 10.44
CA PRO A 349 22.88 -8.83 10.71
C PRO A 349 23.65 -8.39 9.45
N PRO A 350 24.62 -7.46 9.59
CA PRO A 350 25.45 -7.08 8.47
C PRO A 350 26.39 -8.20 8.07
N ASN A 351 26.89 -8.14 6.84
CA ASN A 351 27.99 -8.97 6.42
C ASN A 351 29.33 -8.49 7.05
N PRO A 352 30.46 -9.21 6.86
CA PRO A 352 31.73 -8.83 7.49
C PRO A 352 32.29 -7.45 7.10
N PHE A 353 31.82 -6.83 6.02
CA PHE A 353 32.15 -5.45 5.66
C PHE A 353 31.23 -4.41 6.31
N GLY A 354 30.21 -4.82 7.06
CA GLY A 354 29.27 -3.91 7.70
C GLY A 354 28.11 -3.48 6.80
N LEU A 355 27.91 -4.15 5.65
CA LEU A 355 26.79 -3.91 4.75
C LEU A 355 25.58 -4.74 5.16
N TYR A 356 24.42 -4.11 5.17
CA TYR A 356 23.17 -4.73 5.60
C TYR A 356 22.31 -5.15 4.41
N ASP A 357 21.46 -6.15 4.65
CA ASP A 357 20.43 -6.60 3.71
C ASP A 357 20.97 -7.00 2.33
N MET A 358 22.24 -7.43 2.24
CA MET A 358 22.84 -7.93 0.99
C MET A 358 22.22 -9.25 0.51
N ALA A 359 21.35 -9.86 1.33
CA ALA A 359 20.64 -11.10 1.08
C ALA A 359 19.17 -10.92 1.50
N GLY A 360 18.27 -10.86 0.52
CA GLY A 360 16.84 -10.67 0.74
C GLY A 360 16.39 -9.21 0.74
N ASN A 361 15.27 -8.94 1.40
CA ASN A 361 14.55 -7.65 1.40
C ASN A 361 14.09 -7.21 0.01
N VAL A 362 14.84 -6.39 -0.73
CA VAL A 362 14.57 -6.15 -2.15
C VAL A 362 15.77 -6.56 -3.00
N ALA A 363 15.49 -7.11 -4.18
CA ALA A 363 16.54 -7.34 -5.14
C ALA A 363 17.07 -5.98 -5.62
N GLU A 364 18.36 -5.91 -5.92
CA GLU A 364 19.05 -4.66 -6.17
C GLU A 364 19.50 -4.54 -7.62
N TRP A 365 19.15 -3.43 -8.26
CA TRP A 365 19.70 -3.06 -9.56
C TRP A 365 21.21 -2.83 -9.48
N VAL A 366 21.93 -3.39 -10.45
CA VAL A 366 23.34 -3.07 -10.73
C VAL A 366 23.45 -2.37 -12.10
N GLU A 367 24.59 -1.76 -12.39
CA GLU A 367 24.84 -1.10 -13.68
C GLU A 367 24.81 -2.12 -14.82
N ASP A 368 25.34 -3.32 -14.66
CA ASP A 368 25.57 -4.25 -15.77
C ASP A 368 24.30 -4.69 -16.53
N TRP A 369 24.46 -4.87 -17.84
CA TRP A 369 23.49 -5.60 -18.66
C TRP A 369 23.56 -7.10 -18.35
N PHE A 370 22.46 -7.82 -18.58
CA PHE A 370 22.45 -9.27 -18.41
C PHE A 370 22.99 -9.98 -19.64
N ASP A 371 24.00 -10.82 -19.41
CA ASP A 371 24.47 -11.85 -20.33
C ASP A 371 24.89 -13.11 -19.55
N ALA A 372 24.20 -14.21 -19.82
CA ALA A 372 24.43 -15.51 -19.19
C ALA A 372 25.80 -16.12 -19.53
N ALA A 373 26.43 -15.68 -20.62
CA ALA A 373 27.75 -16.15 -21.05
C ALA A 373 28.91 -15.29 -20.54
N TYR A 374 28.63 -14.12 -19.95
CA TYR A 374 29.64 -13.09 -19.70
C TYR A 374 30.83 -13.57 -18.87
N TYR A 375 30.60 -14.42 -17.86
CA TYR A 375 31.67 -14.93 -16.99
C TYR A 375 32.75 -15.71 -17.76
N ARG A 376 32.43 -16.31 -18.92
CA ARG A 376 33.44 -17.01 -19.75
C ARG A 376 34.44 -16.07 -20.42
N GLN A 377 34.12 -14.80 -20.52
CA GLN A 377 34.89 -13.77 -21.21
C GLN A 377 35.13 -12.53 -20.33
N SER A 378 34.79 -12.63 -19.04
CA SER A 378 34.91 -11.54 -18.07
C SER A 378 36.39 -11.17 -17.91
N PRO A 379 36.78 -9.90 -18.13
CA PRO A 379 38.15 -9.49 -17.94
C PRO A 379 38.47 -9.41 -16.44
N LYS A 380 39.72 -9.71 -16.06
CA LYS A 380 40.15 -9.61 -14.66
C LYS A 380 40.12 -8.17 -14.10
N LYS A 381 40.21 -7.15 -14.97
CA LYS A 381 40.20 -5.71 -14.65
C LYS A 381 39.33 -4.96 -15.68
N ASP A 382 38.81 -3.77 -15.34
CA ASP A 382 37.93 -2.92 -16.17
C ASP A 382 36.58 -3.59 -16.51
N LEU A 383 35.76 -3.76 -15.47
CA LEU A 383 34.54 -4.58 -15.47
C LEU A 383 33.32 -3.76 -15.88
N ARG A 384 33.30 -3.27 -17.11
CA ARG A 384 32.16 -2.47 -17.63
C ARG A 384 30.89 -3.31 -17.88
N GLY A 385 30.93 -4.59 -17.54
CA GLY A 385 29.89 -5.54 -17.87
C GLY A 385 29.83 -5.90 -19.35
N PRO A 386 28.81 -6.68 -19.75
CA PRO A 386 28.58 -7.02 -21.15
C PRO A 386 28.06 -5.82 -21.95
N THR A 387 28.08 -5.96 -23.28
CA THR A 387 27.46 -4.98 -24.19
C THR A 387 25.95 -4.84 -23.90
N PRO A 388 25.35 -3.68 -24.23
CA PRO A 388 23.91 -3.46 -24.07
C PRO A 388 23.03 -4.62 -24.55
N SER A 389 22.05 -4.98 -23.72
CA SER A 389 21.14 -6.12 -23.90
C SER A 389 19.69 -5.68 -23.62
N LEU A 390 18.75 -6.61 -23.65
CA LEU A 390 17.34 -6.35 -23.35
C LEU A 390 17.06 -6.18 -21.84
N TYR A 391 17.89 -6.77 -20.99
CA TYR A 391 17.66 -6.87 -19.54
C TYR A 391 18.86 -6.32 -18.76
N ARG A 392 18.61 -5.65 -17.63
CA ARG A 392 19.65 -5.27 -16.66
C ARG A 392 19.73 -6.31 -15.55
N MET A 393 20.93 -6.49 -15.00
CA MET A 393 21.19 -7.46 -13.95
C MET A 393 20.62 -7.00 -12.61
N THR A 394 20.20 -7.97 -11.78
CA THR A 394 19.70 -7.77 -10.42
C THR A 394 20.27 -8.82 -9.47
N ARG A 395 20.49 -8.42 -8.22
CA ARG A 395 21.22 -9.22 -7.20
C ARG A 395 20.46 -9.29 -5.87
N GLY A 396 20.87 -10.19 -4.97
CA GLY A 396 20.42 -10.23 -3.56
C GLY A 396 19.14 -11.02 -3.27
N GLY A 397 18.22 -11.13 -4.23
CA GLY A 397 16.91 -11.73 -3.97
C GLY A 397 16.00 -10.77 -3.17
N SER A 398 14.80 -11.22 -2.81
CA SER A 398 13.82 -10.34 -2.15
C SER A 398 12.88 -11.11 -1.23
N TRP A 399 12.06 -10.37 -0.48
CA TRP A 399 10.96 -10.86 0.34
C TRP A 399 9.93 -11.72 -0.43
N LEU A 400 9.88 -11.61 -1.77
CA LEU A 400 9.00 -12.43 -2.63
C LEU A 400 9.63 -13.74 -3.12
N ASN A 401 10.92 -13.95 -2.89
CA ASN A 401 11.65 -15.10 -3.42
C ASN A 401 11.94 -16.12 -2.33
N GLY A 402 12.12 -17.38 -2.74
CA GLY A 402 12.68 -18.41 -1.87
C GLY A 402 14.13 -18.09 -1.51
N TRP A 403 14.63 -18.74 -0.45
CA TRP A 403 15.95 -18.49 0.10
C TRP A 403 17.10 -18.71 -0.89
N GLU A 404 16.90 -19.53 -1.93
CA GLU A 404 17.88 -19.81 -2.97
C GLU A 404 18.24 -18.59 -3.83
N TYR A 405 17.42 -17.52 -3.75
CA TYR A 405 17.71 -16.24 -4.39
C TYR A 405 18.63 -15.35 -3.56
N MET A 406 18.77 -15.62 -2.25
CA MET A 406 19.68 -14.92 -1.35
C MET A 406 21.15 -15.33 -1.51
N ARG A 407 21.43 -16.35 -2.33
CA ARG A 407 22.79 -16.82 -2.57
C ARG A 407 23.63 -15.72 -3.19
N LEU A 408 24.85 -15.53 -2.72
CA LEU A 408 25.67 -14.39 -3.12
C LEU A 408 26.07 -14.39 -4.58
N ALA A 409 26.11 -15.57 -5.22
CA ALA A 409 26.40 -15.74 -6.63
C ALA A 409 25.15 -15.67 -7.52
N ARG A 410 23.93 -15.64 -6.95
CA ARG A 410 22.68 -15.71 -7.72
C ARG A 410 22.57 -14.51 -8.65
N ARG A 411 22.46 -14.81 -9.94
CA ARG A 411 22.18 -13.86 -11.02
C ARG A 411 20.70 -13.88 -11.37
N THR A 412 20.11 -12.70 -11.51
CA THR A 412 18.76 -12.53 -12.06
C THR A 412 18.73 -11.29 -12.96
N SER A 413 17.68 -11.12 -13.75
CA SER A 413 17.56 -9.94 -14.59
C SER A 413 16.11 -9.56 -14.83
N LEU A 414 15.90 -8.28 -15.08
CA LEU A 414 14.60 -7.72 -15.38
C LEU A 414 14.72 -6.66 -16.47
N TRP A 415 13.60 -6.43 -17.16
CA TRP A 415 13.52 -5.38 -18.16
C TRP A 415 13.69 -4.03 -17.43
N PRO A 416 14.59 -3.14 -17.87
CA PRO A 416 14.97 -1.95 -17.11
C PRO A 416 13.80 -1.04 -16.73
N GLU A 417 12.73 -1.01 -17.51
CA GLU A 417 11.53 -0.19 -17.22
C GLU A 417 10.53 -0.86 -16.25
N TYR A 418 10.70 -2.15 -15.98
CA TYR A 418 9.77 -2.93 -15.17
C TYR A 418 9.82 -2.48 -13.69
N ARG A 419 8.64 -2.45 -13.06
CA ARG A 419 8.46 -2.03 -11.67
C ARG A 419 7.78 -3.13 -10.87
N THR A 420 8.45 -3.66 -9.87
CA THR A 420 7.93 -4.67 -8.96
C THR A 420 8.23 -4.31 -7.51
N GLU A 421 7.35 -4.68 -6.59
CA GLU A 421 7.49 -4.46 -5.15
C GLU A 421 8.61 -5.29 -4.49
N ALA A 422 9.35 -6.07 -5.28
CA ALA A 422 10.54 -6.82 -4.87
C ALA A 422 11.86 -6.21 -5.40
N MET A 423 11.81 -5.03 -6.01
CA MET A 423 12.98 -4.42 -6.64
C MET A 423 13.27 -3.02 -6.09
N GLY A 424 14.50 -2.83 -5.63
CA GLY A 424 15.09 -1.57 -5.20
C GLY A 424 16.53 -1.48 -5.67
N PHE A 425 17.38 -0.80 -4.90
CA PHE A 425 18.79 -0.60 -5.24
C PHE A 425 19.56 0.02 -4.07
N ARG A 426 20.89 -0.01 -4.17
CA ARG A 426 21.82 0.80 -3.39
C ARG A 426 22.84 1.47 -4.31
N CYS A 427 23.48 2.54 -3.86
CA CYS A 427 24.48 3.24 -4.68
C CYS A 427 25.92 2.96 -4.22
N VAL A 428 26.87 3.27 -5.09
CA VAL A 428 28.30 3.29 -4.82
C VAL A 428 28.92 4.62 -5.27
N SER A 429 30.10 4.94 -4.75
CA SER A 429 30.91 6.06 -5.21
C SER A 429 32.38 5.66 -5.31
N ASP A 430 33.10 6.27 -6.25
CA ASP A 430 34.53 6.05 -6.41
C ASP A 430 35.31 6.85 -5.35
N ILE A 431 36.39 6.27 -4.82
CA ILE A 431 37.30 7.00 -3.93
C ILE A 431 38.19 7.89 -4.81
N LYS A 432 38.19 9.20 -4.52
CA LYS A 432 38.95 10.21 -5.27
C LYS A 432 40.40 10.28 -4.85
#